data_AF-A0AAD3ZLN1-F1
#
_entry.id   AF-A0AAD3ZLN1-F1
#
_cell.length_a   1.000
_cell.length_b   1.000
_cell.length_c   1.000
_cell.angle_alpha   90.00
_cell.angle_beta   90.00
_cell.angle_gamma   90.00
#
_symmetry.space_group_name_H-M   'P 1'
#
loop_
_entity.id
_entity.type
_entity.pdbx_description
1 polymer ?
#
loop_
_entity_poly.entity_id
_entity_poly.type
_entity_poly.pdbx_seq_one_letter_code
_entity_poly.pdbx_strand_id
1 'polypeptide(L)'
;MEGFEILRKTSLGLLPAHVAYQHHERWDGSGYPRGLRGENILAYARITAVCDVFDAMTSDRPYKGEASPGSPLVHRAKLGRFL
;
A
#
# COMPACT_ATOMS: atom_id res chain seq x y z
N MET A 1 -0.25 -9.21 8.72
CA MET A 1 0.42 -10.53 8.52
C MET A 1 -0.58 -11.66 8.34
N GLU A 2 -1.73 -11.63 9.03
CA GLU A 2 -2.80 -12.63 8.92
C GLU A 2 -3.32 -12.88 7.49
N GLY A 3 -3.43 -11.85 6.65
CA GLY A 3 -3.84 -12.02 5.25
C GLY A 3 -2.93 -12.93 4.42
N PHE A 4 -1.61 -12.93 4.65
CA PHE A 4 -0.68 -13.86 4.00
C PHE A 4 -0.97 -15.31 4.41
N GLU A 5 -1.20 -15.54 5.71
CA GLU A 5 -1.48 -16.86 6.28
C GLU A 5 -2.81 -17.45 5.80
N ILE A 6 -3.82 -16.60 5.60
CA ILE A 6 -5.10 -17.00 5.02
C ILE A 6 -4.90 -17.36 3.54
N LEU A 7 -4.32 -16.45 2.76
CA LEU A 7 -4.23 -16.61 1.31
C LEU A 7 -3.31 -17.77 0.89
N ARG A 8 -2.21 -18.02 1.60
CA ARG A 8 -1.27 -19.11 1.27
C ARG A 8 -1.88 -20.52 1.40
N LYS A 9 -3.01 -20.64 2.11
CA LYS A 9 -3.74 -21.91 2.30
C LYS A 9 -4.86 -22.11 1.27
N THR A 10 -5.05 -21.16 0.36
CA THR A 10 -6.08 -21.23 -0.68
C THR A 10 -5.53 -21.85 -1.97
N SER A 11 -6.44 -22.21 -2.90
CA SER A 11 -6.08 -22.68 -4.24
C SER A 11 -5.57 -21.59 -5.19
N LEU A 12 -5.54 -20.32 -4.75
CA LEU A 12 -5.12 -19.16 -5.57
C LEU A 12 -3.60 -19.06 -5.73
N GLY A 13 -2.84 -19.92 -5.05
CA GLY A 13 -1.37 -19.95 -5.09
C GLY A 13 -0.71 -18.90 -4.17
N LEU A 14 0.63 -18.87 -4.20
CA LEU A 14 1.42 -18.04 -3.28
C LEU A 14 1.52 -16.56 -3.71
N LEU A 15 1.27 -16.25 -4.98
CA LEU A 15 1.38 -14.89 -5.50
C LEU A 15 0.45 -13.90 -4.75
N PRO A 16 -0.87 -14.11 -4.65
CA PRO A 16 -1.75 -13.20 -3.92
C PRO A 16 -1.40 -13.12 -2.43
N ALA A 17 -0.95 -14.23 -1.82
CA ALA A 17 -0.47 -14.21 -0.45
C ALA A 17 0.71 -13.25 -0.31
N HIS A 18 1.74 -13.38 -1.16
CA HIS A 18 2.91 -12.50 -1.11
C HIS A 18 2.59 -11.05 -1.46
N VAL A 19 1.60 -10.78 -2.31
CA VAL A 19 1.09 -9.42 -2.53
C VAL A 19 0.52 -8.85 -1.23
N ALA A 20 -0.37 -9.58 -0.56
CA ALA A 20 -0.90 -9.16 0.74
C ALA A 20 0.20 -9.00 1.81
N TYR A 21 1.28 -9.77 1.71
CA TYR A 21 2.42 -9.63 2.63
C TYR A 21 3.30 -8.41 2.34
N GLN A 22 3.39 -7.96 1.09
CA GLN A 22 4.35 -6.95 0.63
C GLN A 22 3.73 -5.59 0.27
N HIS A 23 2.41 -5.45 0.18
CA HIS A 23 1.79 -4.20 -0.29
C HIS A 23 2.00 -2.98 0.64
N HIS A 24 2.57 -3.18 1.84
CA HIS A 24 3.03 -2.10 2.74
C HIS A 24 4.55 -1.88 2.71
N GLU A 25 5.29 -2.62 1.89
CA GLU A 25 6.69 -2.32 1.59
C GLU A 25 6.75 -1.00 0.80
N ARG A 26 7.84 -0.25 0.98
CA ARG A 26 8.07 1.02 0.30
C ARG A 26 9.33 0.93 -0.53
N TRP A 27 9.37 1.65 -1.65
CA TRP A 27 10.49 1.59 -2.59
C TRP A 27 11.86 1.87 -1.92
N ASP A 28 11.89 2.80 -0.97
CA ASP A 28 13.06 3.19 -0.19
C ASP A 28 13.45 2.20 0.94
N GLY A 29 12.60 1.21 1.21
CA GLY A 29 12.77 0.23 2.28
C GLY A 29 12.33 0.68 3.66
N SER A 30 11.64 1.82 3.78
CA SER A 30 11.04 2.28 5.04
C SER A 30 9.72 1.55 5.37
N GLY A 31 9.25 0.69 4.47
CA GLY A 31 8.04 -0.11 4.64
C GLY A 31 8.25 -1.36 5.50
N TYR A 32 7.18 -2.15 5.62
CA TYR A 32 7.13 -3.35 6.44
C TYR A 32 6.40 -4.47 5.69
N PRO A 33 6.57 -5.76 6.06
CA PRO A 33 7.26 -6.28 7.24
C PRO A 33 8.76 -6.58 7.07
N ARG A 34 9.31 -6.61 5.85
CA ARG A 34 10.70 -7.04 5.60
C ARG A 34 11.65 -5.90 5.25
N GLY A 35 11.15 -4.69 5.02
CA GLY A 35 12.01 -3.54 4.65
C GLY A 35 12.64 -3.72 3.27
N LEU A 36 11.90 -4.33 2.34
CA LEU A 36 12.38 -4.60 0.98
C LEU A 36 12.56 -3.29 0.20
N ARG A 37 13.53 -3.27 -0.70
CA ARG A 37 13.88 -2.08 -1.49
C ARG A 37 13.74 -2.31 -2.99
N GLY A 38 13.19 -1.31 -3.67
CA GLY A 38 13.08 -1.26 -5.12
C GLY A 38 12.49 -2.53 -5.74
N GLU A 39 13.28 -3.17 -6.59
CA GLU A 39 12.86 -4.35 -7.35
C GLU A 39 12.72 -5.63 -6.52
N ASN A 40 13.22 -5.63 -5.27
CA ASN A 40 13.00 -6.76 -4.35
C ASN A 40 11.54 -6.87 -3.88
N ILE A 41 10.75 -5.81 -4.05
CA ILE A 41 9.31 -5.82 -3.83
C ILE A 41 8.64 -6.42 -5.06
N LEU A 42 7.66 -7.31 -4.87
CA LEU A 42 6.88 -7.85 -6.00
C LEU A 42 6.23 -6.70 -6.79
N ALA A 43 6.31 -6.78 -8.12
CA ALA A 43 5.71 -5.77 -9.00
C ALA A 43 4.20 -5.57 -8.71
N TYR A 44 3.47 -6.66 -8.50
CA TYR A 44 2.06 -6.60 -8.11
C TYR A 44 1.84 -5.93 -6.75
N ALA A 45 2.72 -6.16 -5.77
CA ALA A 45 2.63 -5.49 -4.47
C ALA A 45 2.87 -3.98 -4.58
N ARG A 46 3.79 -3.55 -5.45
CA ARG A 46 3.98 -2.12 -5.75
C ARG A 46 2.74 -1.49 -6.37
N ILE A 47 2.11 -2.18 -7.33
CA ILE A 47 0.85 -1.71 -7.94
C ILE A 47 -0.25 -1.60 -6.88
N THR A 48 -0.44 -2.64 -6.06
CA THR A 48 -1.44 -2.65 -4.99
C THR A 48 -1.19 -1.53 -3.98
N ALA A 49 0.07 -1.24 -3.60
CA ALA A 49 0.41 -0.14 -2.71
C ALA A 49 -0.04 1.23 -3.26
N VAL A 50 0.16 1.46 -4.56
CA VAL A 50 -0.31 2.69 -5.23
C VAL A 50 -1.83 2.77 -5.22
N CYS A 51 -2.52 1.67 -5.53
CA CYS A 51 -3.99 1.60 -5.51
C CYS A 51 -4.55 1.89 -4.10
N ASP A 52 -3.96 1.31 -3.05
CA ASP A 52 -4.38 1.48 -1.66
C ASP A 52 -4.25 2.94 -1.20
N VAL A 53 -3.12 3.57 -1.51
CA VAL A 53 -2.90 5.00 -1.19
C VAL A 53 -3.85 5.90 -1.98
N PHE A 54 -4.06 5.61 -3.26
CA PHE A 54 -4.99 6.38 -4.10
C PHE A 54 -6.41 6.31 -3.54
N ASP A 55 -6.92 5.10 -3.28
CA ASP A 55 -8.24 4.90 -2.67
C ASP A 55 -8.37 5.64 -1.33
N ALA A 56 -7.37 5.54 -0.46
CA ALA A 56 -7.39 6.22 0.83
C ALA A 56 -7.42 7.75 0.72
N MET A 57 -6.90 8.34 -0.37
CA MET A 57 -6.91 9.78 -0.60
C MET A 57 -8.21 10.27 -1.25
N THR A 58 -8.81 9.46 -2.13
CA THR A 58 -9.98 9.85 -2.93
C THR A 58 -11.31 9.45 -2.31
N SER A 59 -11.33 8.43 -1.44
CA SER A 59 -12.57 7.94 -0.84
C SER A 59 -13.05 8.84 0.31
N ASP A 60 -14.36 9.07 0.37
CA ASP A 60 -15.02 9.82 1.43
C ASP A 60 -15.06 8.98 2.71
N ARG A 61 -14.03 9.11 3.56
CA ARG A 61 -13.95 8.43 4.85
C ARG A 61 -14.50 9.36 5.95
N PRO A 62 -15.38 8.87 6.86
CA PRO A 62 -16.07 9.68 7.87
C PRO A 62 -15.16 10.38 8.90
N TYR A 63 -13.86 10.07 8.93
CA TYR A 63 -12.84 10.70 9.77
C TYR A 63 -12.07 11.83 9.07
N LYS A 64 -12.49 12.28 7.89
CA LYS A 64 -11.97 13.48 7.24
C LYS A 64 -12.55 14.71 7.93
N GLY A 65 -12.15 14.93 9.19
CA GLY A 65 -12.42 16.17 9.91
C GLY A 65 -11.95 17.34 9.05
N GLU A 66 -12.86 18.27 8.80
CA GLU A 66 -12.74 19.54 8.07
C GLU A 66 -11.30 19.92 7.66
N ALA A 67 -10.80 19.30 6.60
CA ALA A 67 -9.70 19.85 5.82
C ALA A 67 -10.34 20.29 4.51
N SER A 68 -10.52 21.61 4.39
CA SER A 68 -11.27 22.28 3.32
C SER A 68 -11.05 21.66 1.94
N PRO A 69 -12.10 21.55 1.11
CA PRO A 69 -12.01 20.97 -0.22
C PRO A 69 -11.22 21.93 -1.11
N GLY A 70 -9.93 21.64 -1.35
CA GLY A 70 -9.15 22.39 -2.34
C GLY A 70 -7.67 22.66 -2.09
N SER A 71 -6.99 22.03 -1.12
CA SER A 71 -5.53 22.23 -0.97
C SER A 71 -4.71 21.15 -1.71
N PRO A 72 -3.98 21.49 -2.80
CA PRO A 72 -3.09 20.57 -3.52
C PRO A 72 -1.89 20.10 -2.66
N LEU A 73 -1.59 20.81 -1.57
CA LEU A 73 -0.39 20.60 -0.74
C LEU A 73 -0.49 19.34 0.14
N VAL A 74 -1.69 18.94 0.54
CA VAL A 74 -1.90 17.71 1.34
C VAL A 74 -1.70 16.45 0.48
N HIS A 75 -2.01 16.52 -0.82
CA HIS A 75 -1.89 15.39 -1.74
C HIS A 75 -0.42 15.04 -2.07
N ARG A 76 0.45 16.04 -2.25
CA ARG A 76 1.87 15.79 -2.63
C ARG A 76 2.74 15.23 -1.50
N ALA A 77 2.46 15.56 -0.24
CA ALA A 77 3.31 15.16 0.88
C ALA A 77 3.21 13.67 1.27
N LYS A 78 2.13 12.99 0.86
CA LYS A 78 1.93 11.57 1.11
C LYS A 78 2.52 10.71 -0.01
N LEU A 79 2.31 11.06 -1.27
CA LEU A 79 2.76 10.23 -2.41
C LEU A 79 4.27 9.94 -2.41
N GLY A 80 5.10 10.97 -2.16
CA GLY A 80 6.56 10.83 -2.13
C GLY A 80 7.13 10.11 -0.90
N ARG A 81 6.27 9.61 0.01
CA ARG A 81 6.64 8.75 1.12
C ARG A 81 6.19 7.30 0.93
N PHE A 82 5.34 7.03 -0.07
CA PHE A 82 4.84 5.69 -0.38
C PHE A 82 5.51 5.10 -1.63
N LEU A 83 5.99 5.98 -2.52
CA LEU A 83 6.94 5.69 -3.59
C LEU A 83 8.36 6.03 -3.14
#